data_AF-A0A455U780-F1
#
_entry.id   AF-A0A455U780-F1
#
_cell.length_a   1.000
_cell.length_b   1.000
_cell.length_c   1.000
_cell.angle_alpha   90.00
_cell.angle_beta   90.00
_cell.angle_gamma   90.00
#
_symmetry.space_group_name_H-M   'P 1'
#
loop_
_entity.id
_entity.type
_entity.pdbx_description
1 polymer ?
#
loop_
_entity_poly.entity_id
_entity_poly.type
_entity_poly.pdbx_seq_one_letter_code
_entity_poly.pdbx_strand_id
1 'polypeptide(L)' 'MLSNTSTLEPAAPLTQQAFKEALMAKGQFYHLHHPFQQAMAKGELSKTQLQGWVANRFTTSS' A
#
# COMPACT_ATOMS: atom_id res chain seq x y z
N MET A 1 1.46 43.24 2.50
CA MET A 1 0.48 42.50 3.32
C MET A 1 -0.53 41.85 2.39
N LEU A 2 -0.34 40.57 2.05
CA LEU A 2 -1.37 39.75 1.40
C LEU A 2 -1.34 38.38 2.10
N SER A 3 -2.18 38.24 3.12
CA SER A 3 -2.36 36.99 3.85
C SER A 3 -3.21 36.05 2.99
N ASN A 4 -2.57 35.13 2.27
CA ASN A 4 -3.27 34.04 1.59
C ASN A 4 -3.48 32.88 2.57
N THR A 5 -4.25 33.13 3.63
CA THR A 5 -4.81 32.07 4.47
C THR A 5 -5.95 31.44 3.67
N SER A 6 -5.61 30.43 2.88
CA SER A 6 -6.59 29.52 2.28
C SER A 6 -7.29 28.81 3.43
N THR A 7 -8.45 29.33 3.83
CA THR A 7 -9.32 28.71 4.82
C THR A 7 -9.63 27.30 4.33
N LEU A 8 -9.10 26.28 5.01
CA LEU A 8 -9.44 24.89 4.74
C LEU A 8 -10.84 24.65 5.30
N GLU A 9 -11.85 24.98 4.50
CA GLU A 9 -13.23 24.57 4.78
C GLU A 9 -13.26 23.04 4.94
N PRO A 10 -13.81 22.51 6.05
CA PRO A 10 -13.84 21.07 6.26
C PRO A 10 -14.74 20.45 5.19
N ALA A 11 -14.15 19.59 4.36
CA ALA A 11 -14.90 18.81 3.39
C ALA A 11 -16.00 18.02 4.10
N ALA A 12 -17.21 18.03 3.53
CA ALA A 12 -18.33 17.27 4.07
C ALA A 12 -17.96 15.77 4.21
N PRO A 13 -18.39 15.10 5.29
CA PRO A 13 -18.06 13.69 5.50
C PRO A 13 -18.63 12.81 4.38
N LEU A 14 -17.86 11.81 3.97
CA LEU A 14 -18.30 10.84 2.96
C LEU A 14 -19.46 9.99 3.48
N THR A 15 -20.35 9.60 2.58
CA THR A 15 -21.31 8.52 2.87
C THR A 15 -20.55 7.21 3.11
N GLN A 16 -21.17 6.27 3.84
CA GLN A 16 -20.55 4.98 4.13
C GLN A 16 -20.07 4.26 2.86
N GLN A 17 -20.88 4.29 1.80
CA GLN A 17 -20.55 3.67 0.52
C GLN A 17 -19.36 4.36 -0.16
N ALA A 18 -19.38 5.70 -0.25
CA ALA A 18 -18.27 6.46 -0.84
C ALA A 18 -16.97 6.31 -0.04
N PHE A 19 -17.06 6.21 1.29
CA PHE A 19 -15.90 5.95 2.14
C PHE A 19 -15.32 4.56 1.89
N LYS A 20 -16.16 3.52 1.79
CA LYS A 20 -15.73 2.16 1.44
C LYS A 20 -15.03 2.13 0.08
N GLU A 21 -15.59 2.80 -0.93
CA GLU A 21 -14.97 2.90 -2.25
C GLU A 21 -13.61 3.61 -2.20
N ALA A 22 -13.51 4.71 -1.44
CA ALA A 22 -12.24 5.40 -1.23
C ALA A 22 -11.18 4.51 -0.56
N LEU A 23 -11.57 3.67 0.41
CA LEU A 23 -10.67 2.68 1.02
C LEU A 23 -10.22 1.62 0.00
N MET A 24 -11.16 1.07 -0.79
CA MET A 24 -10.83 0.07 -1.81
C MET A 24 -9.92 0.64 -2.91
N ALA A 25 -10.09 1.91 -3.27
CA ALA A 25 -9.22 2.61 -4.21
C ALA A 25 -7.76 2.73 -3.73
N LYS A 26 -7.51 2.67 -2.41
CA LYS A 26 -6.14 2.58 -1.87
C LYS A 26 -5.49 1.21 -2.09
N GLY A 27 -6.27 0.19 -2.46
CA GLY A 27 -5.77 -1.13 -2.83
C GLY A 27 -4.74 -1.11 -3.97
N GLN A 28 -4.73 -0.08 -4.82
CA GLN A 28 -3.69 0.12 -5.85
C GLN A 28 -2.27 0.22 -5.27
N PHE A 29 -2.13 0.61 -4.01
CA PHE A 29 -0.84 0.71 -3.32
C PHE A 29 -0.47 -0.56 -2.56
N TYR A 30 -1.28 -1.61 -2.68
CA TYR A 30 -1.00 -2.88 -2.02
C TYR A 30 0.23 -3.53 -2.64
N HIS A 31 1.00 -4.24 -1.81
CA HIS A 31 2.29 -4.82 -2.20
C HIS A 31 2.20 -5.92 -3.27
N LEU A 32 0.99 -6.34 -3.66
CA LEU A 32 0.77 -7.27 -4.77
C LEU A 32 1.45 -6.80 -6.06
N HIS A 33 1.48 -5.48 -6.31
CA HIS A 33 2.08 -4.93 -7.52
C HIS A 33 3.61 -4.77 -7.44
N HIS A 34 4.23 -5.06 -6.29
CA HIS A 34 5.67 -4.90 -6.15
C HIS A 34 6.41 -5.86 -7.11
N PRO A 35 7.43 -5.40 -7.87
CA PRO A 35 8.15 -6.23 -8.84
C PRO A 35 8.65 -7.56 -8.26
N PHE A 36 9.08 -7.56 -7.00
CA PHE A 36 9.50 -8.77 -6.29
C PHE A 36 8.39 -9.83 -6.16
N GLN A 37 7.15 -9.41 -5.87
CA GLN A 37 6.01 -10.34 -5.77
C GLN A 37 5.65 -10.92 -7.13
N GLN A 38 5.74 -10.12 -8.19
CA GLN A 38 5.50 -10.59 -9.55
C GLN A 38 6.58 -11.59 -9.99
N ALA A 39 7.86 -11.30 -9.73
CA ALA A 39 8.98 -12.21 -10.02
C ALA A 39 8.85 -13.53 -9.24
N MET A 40 8.38 -13.48 -7.99
CA MET A 40 8.09 -14.68 -7.20
C MET A 40 6.98 -15.53 -7.83
N ALA A 41 5.85 -14.91 -8.21
CA ALA A 41 4.73 -15.60 -8.82
C ALA A 41 5.10 -16.24 -10.18
N LYS A 42 6.03 -15.63 -10.91
CA LYS A 42 6.58 -16.15 -12.17
C LYS A 42 7.68 -17.20 -12.00
N GLY A 43 8.14 -17.46 -10.77
CA GLY A 43 9.23 -18.39 -10.50
C GLY A 43 10.62 -17.89 -10.92
N GLU A 44 10.79 -16.57 -11.04
CA GLU A 44 12.03 -15.92 -11.54
C GLU A 44 13.05 -15.61 -10.43
N LEU A 45 12.70 -15.86 -9.16
CA LEU A 45 13.61 -15.61 -8.04
C LEU A 45 14.70 -16.68 -7.96
N SER A 46 15.93 -16.24 -7.68
CA SER A 46 16.99 -17.14 -7.27
C SER A 46 16.71 -17.73 -5.88
N LYS A 47 17.33 -18.88 -5.59
CA LYS A 47 17.24 -19.54 -4.28
C LYS A 47 17.57 -18.60 -3.11
N THR A 48 18.62 -17.79 -3.24
CA THR A 48 19.04 -16.82 -2.21
C THR A 48 18.00 -15.72 -2.00
N GLN A 49 17.39 -15.20 -3.08
CA GLN A 49 16.33 -14.18 -2.98
C GLN A 49 15.08 -14.74 -2.29
N LEU A 50 14.68 -15.97 -2.62
CA LEU A 50 13.56 -16.63 -1.97
C LEU A 50 13.83 -16.86 -0.48
N GLN A 51 15.01 -17.37 -0.13
CA GLN A 51 15.43 -17.58 1.26
C GLN A 51 15.45 -16.27 2.06
N GLY A 52 16.01 -15.20 1.49
CA GLY A 52 16.03 -13.88 2.12
C GLY A 52 14.61 -13.33 2.35
N TRP A 53 13.69 -13.55 1.41
CA TRP A 53 12.29 -13.17 1.58
C TRP A 53 11.60 -13.96 2.70
N VAL A 54 11.81 -15.28 2.77
CA VAL A 54 11.25 -16.11 3.85
C VAL A 54 11.81 -15.65 5.19
N ALA A 55 13.13 -15.45 5.31
CA ALA A 55 13.73 -14.94 6.54
C ALA A 55 13.08 -13.62 6.97
N ASN A 56 12.99 -12.63 6.09
CA ASN A 56 12.41 -11.31 6.40
C ASN A 56 10.90 -11.35 6.72
N ARG A 57 10.17 -12.34 6.21
CA ARG A 57 8.72 -12.50 6.49
C ARG A 57 8.44 -13.24 7.79
N PHE A 58 9.36 -14.11 8.23
CA PHE A 58 9.17 -14.97 9.41
C PHE A 58 10.10 -14.61 10.58
N THR A 59 10.74 -13.44 10.60
CA THR A 59 11.60 -12.99 11.71
C THR A 59 10.86 -12.51 12.97
N THR A 60 9.53 -12.36 12.94
CA THR A 60 8.74 -11.97 14.14
C THR A 60 7.61 -12.97 14.39
N SER A 61 7.97 -14.10 14.99
CA SER A 61 7.07 -14.87 15.85
C SER A 61 7.88 -15.28 17.07
N SER A 62 8.05 -14.31 17.97
CA SER A 62 8.21 -14.47 19.41
C SER A 62 7.14 -13.62 20.07
#